data_AF-A0A914MZL1-F1
#
_entry.id   AF-A0A914MZL1-F1
#
_cell.length_a   1.000
_cell.length_b   1.000
_cell.length_c   1.000
_cell.angle_alpha   90.00
_cell.angle_beta   90.00
_cell.angle_gamma   90.00
#
_symmetry.space_group_name_H-M   'P 1'
#
loop_
_entity.id
_entity.type
_entity.pdbx_description
1 polymer ?
#
loop_
_entity_poly.entity_id
_entity_poly.type
_entity_poly.pdbx_seq_one_letter_code
_entity_poly.pdbx_strand_id
1 'polypeptide(L)'
;MASTAADRLLSVLIPLKYNKINIRLYLSIHTILAFSSGIWMSINAINLSNKYPTLPVTGRIGDLFVLDMQIIFKFIMILCAVNITIYLIIWIVIRCSHKTTNNGGIPSDTQSRLLKSLVLIVSIVIGGYVINSIYRLIVNQFFKLNDIQNWSIGMFGGTLLNIGASAETPILYIFSSIYREAINKQLKRFSCKKFQKNKISAVPAFVNCSGVKTKQLINGGGGGGGGGIVNNNNVDPKK
;
A
#
# COMPACT_ATOMS: atom_id res chain seq x y z
N MET A 1 3.97 -7.81 2.83
CA MET A 1 4.21 -7.45 4.24
C MET A 1 5.69 -7.35 4.63
N ALA A 2 6.48 -8.43 4.55
CA ALA A 2 7.90 -8.40 4.98
C ALA A 2 8.72 -7.27 4.33
N SER A 3 8.58 -7.11 3.03
CA SER A 3 9.15 -5.99 2.26
C SER A 3 8.80 -4.62 2.86
N THR A 4 7.51 -4.38 3.11
CA THR A 4 7.00 -3.13 3.71
C THR A 4 7.47 -2.94 5.15
N ALA A 5 7.57 -4.01 5.94
CA ALA A 5 8.10 -3.96 7.30
C ALA A 5 9.58 -3.57 7.30
N ALA A 6 10.37 -4.13 6.38
CA ALA A 6 11.77 -3.77 6.19
C ALA A 6 11.94 -2.31 5.73
N ASP A 7 11.11 -1.82 4.81
CA ASP A 7 11.09 -0.41 4.39
C ASP A 7 10.83 0.54 5.57
N ARG A 8 9.84 0.20 6.39
CA ARG A 8 9.50 0.95 7.61
C ARG A 8 10.62 0.91 8.64
N LEU A 9 11.26 -0.24 8.82
CA LEU A 9 12.42 -0.36 9.70
C LEU A 9 13.56 0.53 9.22
N LEU A 10 13.84 0.53 7.91
CA LEU A 10 14.95 1.26 7.33
C LEU A 10 14.73 2.78 7.40
N SER A 11 13.50 3.25 7.16
CA SER A 11 13.13 4.67 7.31
C SER A 11 13.20 5.16 8.77
N VAL A 12 12.90 4.30 9.75
CA VAL A 12 12.99 4.65 11.18
C VAL A 12 14.43 4.60 11.68
N LEU A 13 15.22 3.59 11.29
CA LEU A 13 16.59 3.43 11.78
C LEU A 13 17.57 4.44 11.18
N ILE A 14 17.40 4.80 9.89
CA ILE A 14 18.41 5.58 9.16
C ILE A 14 17.77 6.69 8.31
N PRO A 15 17.09 7.67 8.92
CA PRO A 15 16.37 8.72 8.17
C PRO A 15 17.28 9.53 7.26
N LEU A 16 18.52 9.81 7.68
CA LEU A 16 19.48 10.61 6.90
C LEU A 16 19.99 9.90 5.64
N LYS A 17 20.19 8.58 5.69
CA LYS A 17 20.63 7.82 4.51
C LYS A 17 19.45 7.45 3.61
N TYR A 18 18.26 7.26 4.18
CA TYR A 18 17.08 6.88 3.40
C TYR A 18 16.82 7.83 2.23
N ASN A 19 16.98 9.14 2.44
CA ASN A 19 16.76 10.15 1.40
C ASN A 19 17.81 10.13 0.27
N LYS A 20 18.95 9.45 0.46
CA LYS A 20 20.01 9.30 -0.55
C LYS A 20 19.92 7.99 -1.33
N ILE A 21 19.06 7.05 -0.94
CA ILE A 21 18.93 5.76 -1.60
C ILE A 21 18.22 5.95 -2.95
N ASN A 22 18.72 5.28 -3.99
CA ASN A 22 18.05 5.25 -5.29
C ASN A 22 16.74 4.46 -5.19
N ILE A 23 15.61 5.20 -5.11
CA ILE A 23 14.26 4.64 -4.94
C ILE A 23 13.90 3.59 -5.99
N ARG A 24 14.38 3.74 -7.24
CA ARG A 24 14.07 2.80 -8.32
C ARG A 24 14.74 1.45 -8.10
N LEU A 25 16.01 1.45 -7.74
CA LEU A 25 16.77 0.23 -7.47
C LEU A 25 16.23 -0.48 -6.23
N TYR A 26 15.93 0.29 -5.18
CA TYR A 26 15.30 -0.20 -3.96
C TYR A 26 13.97 -0.92 -4.25
N LEU A 27 13.05 -0.27 -4.95
CA LEU A 27 11.75 -0.85 -5.29
C LEU A 27 11.89 -2.09 -6.21
N SER A 28 12.87 -2.08 -7.11
CA SER A 28 13.16 -3.22 -7.99
C SER A 28 13.57 -4.46 -7.20
N ILE A 29 14.49 -4.32 -6.24
CA ILE A 29 14.92 -5.44 -5.38
C ILE A 29 13.74 -6.02 -4.61
N HIS A 30 12.92 -5.16 -4.01
CA HIS A 30 11.74 -5.58 -3.27
C HIS A 30 10.70 -6.29 -4.16
N THR A 31 10.57 -5.86 -5.41
CA THR A 31 9.69 -6.49 -6.39
C THR A 31 10.21 -7.86 -6.81
N ILE A 32 11.51 -7.98 -7.09
CA ILE A 32 12.16 -9.25 -7.44
C ILE A 32 12.02 -10.26 -6.29
N LEU A 33 12.24 -9.85 -5.04
CA LEU A 33 12.08 -10.71 -3.87
C LEU A 33 10.63 -11.17 -3.67
N ALA A 34 9.66 -10.29 -3.89
CA ALA A 34 8.25 -10.66 -3.81
C ALA A 34 7.87 -11.64 -4.94
N PHE A 35 8.36 -11.39 -6.15
CA PHE A 35 8.07 -12.22 -7.32
C PHE A 35 8.74 -13.60 -7.21
N SER A 36 9.99 -13.67 -6.76
CA SER A 36 10.70 -14.94 -6.58
C SER A 36 10.01 -15.82 -5.53
N SER A 37 9.54 -15.24 -4.42
CA SER A 37 8.74 -15.96 -3.43
C SER A 37 7.43 -16.49 -4.02
N GLY A 38 6.77 -15.72 -4.88
CA GLY A 38 5.55 -16.15 -5.58
C GLY A 38 5.80 -17.31 -6.53
N ILE A 39 6.84 -17.21 -7.38
CA ILE A 39 7.25 -18.30 -8.29
C ILE A 39 7.55 -19.57 -7.50
N TRP A 40 8.33 -19.45 -6.41
CA TRP A 40 8.67 -20.58 -5.56
C TRP A 40 7.41 -21.28 -5.01
N MET A 41 6.43 -20.52 -4.50
CA MET A 41 5.16 -21.08 -4.03
C MET A 41 4.39 -21.77 -5.16
N SER A 42 4.33 -21.17 -6.35
CA SER A 42 3.63 -21.75 -7.51
C SER A 42 4.26 -23.05 -7.99
N ILE A 43 5.59 -23.15 -8.05
CA ILE A 43 6.29 -24.39 -8.43
C ILE A 43 5.97 -25.51 -7.43
N ASN A 44 6.00 -25.22 -6.13
CA ASN A 44 5.64 -26.21 -5.11
C ASN A 44 4.17 -26.64 -5.22
N ALA A 45 3.25 -25.71 -5.55
CA ALA A 45 1.84 -26.03 -5.79
C ALA A 45 1.65 -26.98 -6.99
N ILE A 46 2.36 -26.74 -8.10
CA ILE A 46 2.33 -27.61 -9.28
C ILE A 46 2.90 -29.00 -8.94
N ASN A 47 4.03 -29.06 -8.24
CA ASN A 47 4.64 -30.33 -7.84
C ASN A 47 3.72 -31.16 -6.94
N LEU A 48 2.98 -30.52 -6.02
CA LEU A 48 1.97 -31.19 -5.20
C LEU A 48 0.81 -31.71 -6.05
N SER A 49 0.30 -30.89 -6.97
CA SER A 49 -0.79 -31.30 -7.86
C SER A 49 -0.42 -32.51 -8.71
N ASN A 50 0.84 -32.59 -9.17
CA ASN A 50 1.34 -33.74 -9.92
C ASN A 50 1.48 -35.00 -9.06
N LYS A 51 1.86 -34.84 -7.79
CA LYS A 51 2.03 -35.96 -6.85
C LYS A 51 0.68 -36.52 -6.36
N TYR A 52 -0.35 -35.68 -6.26
CA TYR A 52 -1.67 -36.05 -5.74
C TYR A 52 -2.79 -35.59 -6.68
N PRO A 53 -2.95 -36.22 -7.86
CA PRO A 53 -3.89 -35.78 -8.90
C PRO A 53 -5.36 -35.90 -8.50
N THR A 54 -5.69 -36.75 -7.52
CA THR A 54 -7.05 -36.93 -7.01
C THR A 54 -7.45 -35.90 -5.97
N LEU A 55 -6.49 -35.10 -5.47
CA LEU A 55 -6.75 -34.12 -4.43
C LEU A 55 -7.24 -32.82 -5.07
N PRO A 56 -8.44 -32.33 -4.74
CA PRO A 56 -8.93 -31.09 -5.31
C PRO A 56 -8.10 -29.91 -4.79
N VAL A 57 -7.17 -29.43 -5.61
CA VAL A 57 -6.44 -28.19 -5.33
C VAL A 57 -7.37 -27.04 -5.67
N THR A 58 -7.94 -26.42 -4.64
CA THR A 58 -8.88 -25.30 -4.80
C THR A 58 -8.16 -23.96 -4.91
N GLY A 59 -6.83 -23.96 -4.81
CA GLY A 59 -5.99 -22.76 -4.81
C GLY A 59 -6.14 -21.95 -3.52
N ARG A 60 -6.63 -22.57 -2.44
CA ARG A 60 -6.92 -21.89 -1.18
C ARG A 60 -5.75 -21.98 -0.23
N ILE A 61 -5.65 -21.01 0.67
CA ILE A 61 -4.61 -21.02 1.70
C ILE A 61 -4.77 -22.21 2.67
N GLY A 62 -5.99 -22.76 2.78
CA GLY A 62 -6.27 -23.99 3.52
C GLY A 62 -5.59 -25.23 2.91
N ASP A 63 -5.35 -25.22 1.60
CA ASP A 63 -4.71 -26.34 0.88
C ASP A 63 -3.21 -26.44 1.24
N LEU A 64 -2.60 -25.34 1.73
CA LEU A 64 -1.22 -25.32 2.25
C LEU A 64 -1.03 -26.21 3.48
N PHE A 65 -2.11 -26.66 4.10
CA PHE A 65 -2.04 -27.46 5.30
C PHE A 65 -2.32 -28.95 5.07
N VAL A 66 -2.51 -29.36 3.81
CA VAL A 66 -2.75 -30.76 3.45
C VAL A 66 -1.42 -31.37 2.99
N LEU A 67 -1.10 -32.56 3.51
CA LEU A 67 0.07 -33.37 3.10
C LEU A 67 1.41 -32.62 3.18
N ASP A 68 2.22 -32.67 2.13
CA ASP A 68 3.62 -32.21 2.06
C ASP A 68 3.77 -30.67 2.08
N MET A 69 2.67 -29.91 2.03
CA MET A 69 2.72 -28.44 2.05
C MET A 69 3.04 -27.82 3.41
N GLN A 70 3.20 -28.65 4.46
CA GLN A 70 3.62 -28.19 5.78
C GLN A 70 4.90 -27.33 5.75
N ILE A 71 5.82 -27.58 4.82
CA ILE A 71 7.04 -26.77 4.66
C ILE A 71 6.70 -25.33 4.31
N ILE A 72 5.76 -25.10 3.37
CA ILE A 72 5.31 -23.76 2.99
C ILE A 72 4.64 -23.08 4.17
N PHE A 73 3.79 -23.80 4.91
CA PHE A 73 3.14 -23.26 6.10
C PHE A 73 4.18 -22.84 7.16
N LYS A 74 5.16 -23.69 7.47
CA LYS A 74 6.26 -23.35 8.40
C LYS A 74 7.02 -22.11 7.94
N PHE A 75 7.32 -22.01 6.65
CA PHE A 75 7.98 -20.83 6.08
C PHE A 75 7.14 -19.55 6.26
N ILE A 76 5.83 -19.60 6.00
CA ILE A 76 4.90 -18.47 6.22
C ILE A 76 4.88 -18.08 7.70
N MET A 77 4.82 -19.05 8.62
CA MET A 77 4.83 -18.78 10.06
C MET A 77 6.15 -18.14 10.52
N ILE A 78 7.29 -18.58 9.98
CA ILE A 78 8.60 -17.95 10.22
C ILE A 78 8.59 -16.50 9.70
N LEU A 79 8.09 -16.26 8.49
CA LEU A 79 7.96 -14.90 7.95
C LEU A 79 7.05 -14.03 8.83
N CYS A 80 5.93 -14.56 9.32
CA CYS A 80 5.06 -13.87 10.27
C CYS A 80 5.83 -13.51 11.56
N ALA A 81 6.56 -14.45 12.15
CA ALA A 81 7.38 -14.21 13.34
C ALA A 81 8.45 -13.14 13.11
N VAL A 82 9.17 -13.19 11.98
CA VAL A 82 10.15 -12.16 11.60
C VAL A 82 9.49 -10.78 11.47
N ASN A 83 8.28 -10.71 10.89
CA ASN A 83 7.53 -9.45 10.82
C ASN A 83 7.19 -8.91 12.22
N ILE A 84 6.70 -9.76 13.14
CA ILE A 84 6.44 -9.35 14.53
C ILE A 84 7.70 -8.75 15.15
N THR A 85 8.83 -9.45 15.03
CA THR A 85 10.11 -9.01 15.59
C THR A 85 10.54 -7.66 15.01
N ILE A 86 10.44 -7.47 13.69
CA ILE A 86 10.75 -6.18 13.04
C ILE A 86 9.86 -5.06 13.60
N TYR A 87 8.55 -5.31 13.74
CA TYR A 87 7.62 -4.31 14.26
C TYR A 87 7.83 -4.01 15.76
N LEU A 88 8.22 -5.00 16.56
CA LEU A 88 8.63 -4.80 17.95
C LEU A 88 9.89 -3.94 18.03
N ILE A 89 10.88 -4.16 17.15
CA ILE A 89 12.08 -3.32 17.08
C ILE A 89 11.71 -1.88 16.71
N ILE A 90 10.87 -1.68 15.68
CA ILE A 90 10.38 -0.34 15.30
C ILE A 90 9.70 0.34 16.49
N TRP A 91 8.84 -0.38 17.19
CA TRP A 91 8.13 0.12 18.37
C TRP A 91 9.09 0.55 19.48
N ILE A 92 10.08 -0.29 19.81
CA ILE A 92 11.10 0.02 20.81
C ILE A 92 11.91 1.25 20.40
N VAL A 93 12.38 1.31 19.15
CA VAL A 93 13.17 2.43 18.63
C VAL A 93 12.39 3.73 18.75
N ILE A 94 11.12 3.76 18.32
CA ILE A 94 10.31 4.98 18.41
C ILE A 94 10.07 5.39 19.87
N ARG A 95 9.83 4.42 20.77
CA ARG A 95 9.64 4.70 22.20
C ARG A 95 10.91 5.23 22.85
N CYS A 96 12.07 4.72 22.47
CA CYS A 96 13.37 5.21 22.95
C CYS A 96 13.66 6.60 22.40
N SER A 97 13.47 6.84 21.10
CA SER A 97 13.69 8.15 20.48
C SER A 97 12.79 9.24 21.06
N HIS A 98 11.55 8.92 21.41
CA HIS A 98 10.62 9.89 22.00
C HIS A 98 11.03 10.36 23.40
N LYS A 99 11.75 9.55 24.17
CA LYS A 99 12.24 9.95 25.50
C LYS A 99 13.32 11.01 25.42
N THR A 100 14.18 10.96 24.41
CA THR A 100 15.32 11.88 24.26
C THR A 100 14.88 13.28 23.83
N THR A 101 13.78 13.41 23.08
CA THR A 101 13.32 14.69 22.52
C THR A 101 12.44 15.52 23.46
N ASN A 102 12.05 14.98 24.62
CA ASN A 102 11.07 15.59 25.52
C ASN A 102 11.59 16.81 26.30
N ASN A 103 12.83 17.26 26.05
CA ASN A 103 13.43 18.41 26.72
C ASN A 103 13.22 19.77 26.03
N GLY A 104 12.52 19.87 24.89
CA GLY A 104 12.31 21.22 24.33
C GLY A 104 11.60 21.41 22.99
N GLY A 105 10.80 20.47 22.46
CA GLY A 105 10.16 20.69 21.17
C GLY A 105 8.86 19.92 20.97
N ILE A 106 7.84 20.61 20.46
CA ILE A 106 6.49 20.14 20.17
C ILE A 106 6.52 18.75 19.47
N PRO A 107 5.89 17.72 20.04
CA PRO A 107 5.87 16.39 19.44
C PRO A 107 5.10 16.40 18.11
N SER A 108 5.61 15.69 17.11
CA SER A 108 4.95 15.54 15.80
C SER A 108 3.81 14.52 15.90
N ASP A 109 2.61 14.98 16.25
CA ASP A 109 1.38 14.17 16.34
C ASP A 109 1.15 13.25 15.12
N THR A 110 1.60 13.68 13.95
CA THR A 110 1.52 12.93 12.69
C THR A 110 2.28 11.59 12.75
N GLN A 111 3.46 11.53 13.36
CA GLN A 111 4.28 10.31 13.39
C GLN A 111 3.69 9.27 14.35
N SER A 112 3.16 9.70 15.49
CA SER A 112 2.46 8.81 16.43
C SER A 112 1.21 8.17 15.82
N ARG A 113 0.44 8.94 15.03
CA ARG A 113 -0.74 8.44 14.32
C ARG A 113 -0.39 7.37 13.29
N LEU A 114 0.68 7.58 12.53
CA LEU A 114 1.17 6.61 11.54
C LEU A 114 1.67 5.31 12.20
N LEU A 115 2.35 5.40 13.34
CA LEU A 115 2.77 4.21 14.09
C LEU A 115 1.57 3.42 14.61
N LYS A 116 0.57 4.10 15.20
CA LYS A 116 -0.63 3.45 15.73
C LYS A 116 -1.39 2.67 14.67
N SER A 117 -1.55 3.25 13.47
CA SER A 117 -2.23 2.57 12.36
C SER A 117 -1.46 1.36 11.85
N LEU A 118 -0.14 1.47 11.81
CA LEU A 118 0.75 0.39 11.43
C LEU A 118 0.69 -0.78 12.42
N VAL A 119 0.70 -0.52 13.73
CA VAL A 119 0.49 -1.55 14.75
C VAL A 119 -0.87 -2.22 14.56
N LEU A 120 -1.91 -1.45 14.24
CA LEU A 120 -3.24 -1.97 14.00
C LEU A 120 -3.31 -2.89 12.76
N ILE A 121 -2.70 -2.48 11.63
CA ILE A 121 -2.62 -3.32 10.42
C ILE A 121 -1.92 -4.64 10.74
N VAL A 122 -0.77 -4.56 11.41
CA VAL A 122 0.04 -5.73 11.76
C VAL A 122 -0.72 -6.66 12.69
N SER A 123 -1.42 -6.10 13.69
CA SER A 123 -2.22 -6.88 14.62
C SER A 123 -3.38 -7.59 13.94
N ILE A 124 -4.05 -6.94 12.98
CA ILE A 124 -5.15 -7.56 12.21
C ILE A 124 -4.61 -8.70 11.34
N VAL A 125 -3.54 -8.47 10.60
CA VAL A 125 -3.05 -9.48 9.66
C VAL A 125 -2.44 -10.67 10.40
N ILE A 126 -1.54 -10.41 11.35
CA ILE A 126 -0.89 -11.46 12.14
C ILE A 126 -1.90 -12.15 13.05
N GLY A 127 -2.81 -11.39 13.66
CA GLY A 127 -3.94 -11.92 14.42
C GLY A 127 -4.79 -12.86 13.59
N GLY A 128 -5.08 -12.51 12.33
CA GLY A 128 -5.78 -13.40 11.39
C GLY A 128 -5.07 -14.74 11.18
N TYR A 129 -3.74 -14.73 10.95
CA TYR A 129 -2.96 -15.96 10.78
C TYR A 129 -2.89 -16.81 12.06
N VAL A 130 -2.68 -16.17 13.21
CA VAL A 130 -2.58 -16.84 14.51
C VAL A 130 -3.93 -17.42 14.92
N ILE A 131 -5.01 -16.63 14.84
CA ILE A 131 -6.38 -17.08 15.16
C ILE A 131 -6.76 -18.24 14.26
N ASN A 132 -6.49 -18.17 12.95
CA ASN A 132 -6.76 -19.27 12.02
C ASN A 132 -5.99 -20.54 12.39
N SER A 133 -4.71 -20.40 12.78
CA SER A 133 -3.87 -21.53 13.18
C SER A 133 -4.35 -22.17 14.49
N ILE A 134 -4.68 -21.36 15.50
CA ILE A 134 -5.21 -21.82 16.79
C ILE A 134 -6.57 -22.49 16.59
N TYR A 135 -7.47 -21.85 15.86
CA TYR A 135 -8.80 -22.39 15.57
C TYR A 135 -8.69 -23.76 14.91
N ARG A 136 -7.81 -23.92 13.93
CA ARG A 136 -7.59 -25.20 13.25
C ARG A 136 -6.97 -26.25 14.18
N LEU A 137 -6.03 -25.88 15.04
CA LEU A 137 -5.47 -26.80 16.05
C LEU A 137 -6.54 -27.30 17.01
N ILE A 138 -7.34 -26.39 17.58
CA ILE A 138 -8.43 -26.72 18.49
C ILE A 138 -9.44 -27.63 17.78
N VAL A 139 -9.89 -27.22 16.58
CA VAL A 139 -10.92 -27.97 15.87
C VAL A 139 -10.44 -29.38 15.51
N ASN A 140 -9.22 -29.52 14.98
CA ASN A 140 -8.68 -30.84 14.60
C ASN A 140 -8.41 -31.73 15.82
N GLN A 141 -8.07 -31.17 16.98
CA GLN A 141 -7.77 -31.94 18.18
C GLN A 141 -9.03 -32.39 18.91
N PHE A 142 -10.03 -31.51 19.02
CA PHE A 142 -11.23 -31.78 19.81
C PHE A 142 -12.39 -32.36 19.01
N PHE A 143 -12.45 -32.11 17.69
CA PHE A 143 -13.56 -32.53 16.85
C PHE A 143 -13.06 -33.44 15.71
N LYS A 144 -13.57 -34.68 15.67
CA LYS A 144 -13.36 -35.59 14.52
C LYS A 144 -14.31 -35.22 13.39
N LEU A 145 -13.99 -34.13 12.70
CA LEU A 145 -14.79 -33.61 11.60
C LEU A 145 -14.56 -34.39 10.30
N ASN A 146 -15.60 -34.48 9.48
CA ASN A 146 -15.49 -34.98 8.11
C ASN A 146 -14.72 -33.98 7.22
N ASP A 147 -14.17 -34.43 6.09
CA ASP A 147 -13.36 -33.62 5.17
C ASP A 147 -14.08 -32.35 4.70
N ILE A 148 -15.39 -32.46 4.45
CA ILE A 148 -16.23 -31.32 4.03
C ILE A 148 -16.38 -30.26 5.13
N GLN A 149 -16.45 -30.69 6.39
CA GLN A 149 -16.54 -29.78 7.54
C GLN A 149 -15.18 -29.09 7.77
N ASN A 150 -14.09 -29.86 7.71
CA ASN A 150 -12.72 -29.32 7.79
C ASN A 150 -12.45 -28.29 6.68
N TRP A 151 -12.90 -28.58 5.46
CA TRP A 151 -12.83 -27.66 4.34
C TRP A 151 -13.63 -26.36 4.59
N SER A 152 -14.83 -26.47 5.15
CA SER A 152 -15.69 -25.32 5.47
C SER A 152 -15.07 -24.43 6.55
N ILE A 153 -14.41 -25.01 7.54
CA ILE A 153 -13.62 -24.29 8.55
C ILE A 153 -12.41 -23.59 7.93
N GLY A 154 -11.70 -24.27 7.03
CA GLY A 154 -10.60 -23.66 6.26
C GLY A 154 -11.07 -22.45 5.45
N MET A 155 -12.30 -22.48 4.93
CA MET A 155 -12.90 -21.36 4.22
C MET A 155 -13.12 -20.14 5.10
N PHE A 156 -13.63 -20.34 6.30
CA PHE A 156 -13.81 -19.24 7.26
C PHE A 156 -12.48 -18.56 7.58
N GLY A 157 -11.43 -19.35 7.83
CA GLY A 157 -10.08 -18.86 8.04
C GLY A 157 -9.50 -18.08 6.86
N GLY A 158 -9.68 -18.59 5.64
CA GLY A 158 -9.28 -17.91 4.41
C GLY A 158 -9.98 -16.57 4.21
N THR A 159 -11.29 -16.50 4.48
CA THR A 159 -12.07 -15.26 4.41
C THR A 159 -11.55 -14.22 5.40
N LEU A 160 -11.26 -14.61 6.65
CA LEU A 160 -10.69 -13.69 7.65
C LEU A 160 -9.34 -13.13 7.21
N LEU A 161 -8.48 -13.96 6.61
CA LEU A 161 -7.19 -13.52 6.08
C LEU A 161 -7.34 -12.54 4.90
N ASN A 162 -8.29 -12.80 3.99
CA ASN A 162 -8.60 -11.90 2.88
C ASN A 162 -9.17 -10.56 3.36
N ILE A 163 -10.02 -10.57 4.39
CA ILE A 163 -10.50 -9.36 5.06
C ILE A 163 -9.31 -8.59 5.66
N GLY A 164 -8.40 -9.29 6.37
CA GLY A 164 -7.20 -8.66 6.92
C GLY A 164 -6.32 -8.00 5.85
N ALA A 165 -6.06 -8.69 4.74
CA ALA A 165 -5.29 -8.17 3.62
C ALA A 165 -5.97 -6.98 2.92
N SER A 166 -7.29 -7.04 2.73
CA SER A 166 -8.06 -5.93 2.14
C SER A 166 -8.18 -4.72 3.07
N ALA A 167 -8.24 -4.94 4.39
CA ALA A 167 -8.33 -3.88 5.40
C ALA A 167 -7.09 -2.99 5.46
N GLU A 168 -5.94 -3.43 4.94
CA GLU A 168 -4.72 -2.61 4.89
C GLU A 168 -4.97 -1.27 4.18
N THR A 169 -5.68 -1.30 3.06
CA THR A 169 -5.95 -0.10 2.24
C THR A 169 -6.82 0.95 2.96
N PRO A 170 -8.03 0.61 3.48
CA PRO A 170 -8.85 1.57 4.22
C PRO A 170 -8.17 2.05 5.50
N ILE A 171 -7.42 1.20 6.21
CA ILE A 171 -6.68 1.63 7.40
C ILE A 171 -5.62 2.67 7.02
N LEU A 172 -4.84 2.43 5.95
CA LEU A 172 -3.88 3.43 5.46
C LEU A 172 -4.58 4.74 5.06
N TYR A 173 -5.74 4.67 4.42
CA TYR A 173 -6.52 5.86 4.04
C TYR A 173 -7.02 6.68 5.24
N ILE A 174 -7.52 6.02 6.29
CA ILE A 174 -8.04 6.69 7.48
C ILE A 174 -6.92 7.37 8.27
N PHE A 175 -5.77 6.70 8.41
CA PHE A 175 -4.71 7.15 9.32
C PHE A 175 -3.57 7.92 8.66
N SER A 176 -3.37 7.83 7.34
CA SER A 176 -2.32 8.56 6.63
C SER A 176 -2.91 9.72 5.82
N SER A 177 -2.63 10.95 6.26
CA SER A 177 -3.02 12.17 5.54
C SER A 177 -2.41 12.23 4.14
N ILE A 178 -1.14 11.84 4.00
CA ILE A 178 -0.41 11.81 2.72
C ILE A 178 -1.08 10.83 1.75
N TYR A 179 -1.43 9.64 2.24
CA TYR A 179 -2.09 8.62 1.41
C TYR A 179 -3.48 9.08 0.98
N ARG A 180 -4.25 9.68 1.90
CA ARG A 180 -5.55 10.29 1.61
C ARG A 180 -5.45 11.39 0.56
N GLU A 181 -4.47 12.28 0.67
CA GLU A 181 -4.24 13.34 -0.31
C GLU A 181 -3.88 12.77 -1.69
N ALA A 182 -3.01 11.76 -1.74
CA ALA A 182 -2.64 11.09 -2.99
C ALA A 182 -3.86 10.42 -3.66
N ILE A 183 -4.70 9.72 -2.89
CA ILE A 183 -5.95 9.13 -3.40
C ILE A 183 -6.92 10.21 -3.87
N ASN A 184 -7.15 11.26 -3.09
CA ASN A 184 -8.06 12.35 -3.45
C ASN A 184 -7.57 13.07 -4.72
N LYS A 185 -6.25 13.22 -4.91
CA LYS A 185 -5.65 13.79 -6.12
C LYS A 185 -5.90 12.91 -7.35
N GLN A 186 -5.77 11.59 -7.21
CA GLN A 186 -6.08 10.64 -8.29
C GLN A 186 -7.58 10.61 -8.59
N LEU A 187 -8.42 10.54 -7.55
CA LEU A 187 -9.88 10.54 -7.68
C LEU A 187 -10.37 11.82 -8.35
N LYS A 188 -9.82 12.98 -7.99
CA LYS A 188 -10.09 14.26 -8.68
C LYS A 188 -9.69 14.21 -10.15
N ARG A 189 -8.53 13.64 -10.50
CA ARG A 189 -8.12 13.46 -11.91
C ARG A 189 -9.08 12.56 -12.67
N PHE A 190 -9.54 11.46 -12.09
CA PHE A 190 -10.52 10.57 -12.70
C PHE A 190 -11.91 11.21 -12.85
N SER A 191 -12.40 11.88 -11.81
CA SER A 191 -13.70 12.58 -11.85
C SER A 191 -13.70 13.78 -12.79
N CYS A 192 -12.62 14.57 -12.85
CA CYS A 192 -12.53 15.71 -13.77
C CYS A 192 -12.38 15.28 -15.24
N LYS A 193 -11.69 14.17 -15.54
CA LYS A 193 -11.60 13.64 -16.91
C LYS A 193 -12.93 13.13 -17.45
N LYS A 194 -13.82 12.61 -16.58
CA LYS A 194 -15.15 12.13 -16.99
C LYS A 194 -16.16 13.26 -17.29
N PHE A 195 -15.87 14.49 -16.89
CA PHE A 195 -16.74 15.65 -17.16
C PHE A 195 -16.30 16.51 -18.34
N GLN A 196 -15.12 16.28 -18.93
CA GLN A 196 -14.80 16.78 -20.28
C GLN A 196 -15.45 15.87 -21.34
N LYS A 197 -16.75 15.63 -21.22
CA LYS A 197 -17.55 15.05 -22.30
C LYS A 197 -17.35 15.92 -23.53
N ASN A 198 -16.89 15.28 -24.61
CA ASN A 198 -16.97 15.71 -25.99
C ASN A 198 -17.91 16.91 -26.15
N LYS A 199 -17.32 18.11 -26.21
CA LYS A 199 -17.94 19.19 -26.95
C LYS A 199 -17.89 18.69 -28.39
N ILE A 200 -18.91 17.94 -28.81
CA ILE A 200 -19.17 17.72 -30.22
C ILE A 200 -19.37 19.14 -30.74
N SER A 201 -18.29 19.72 -31.25
CA SER A 201 -18.38 20.91 -32.06
C SER A 201 -19.19 20.44 -33.26
N ALA A 202 -20.50 20.63 -33.19
CA ALA A 202 -21.31 20.67 -34.40
C ALA A 202 -20.65 21.76 -35.23
N VAL A 203 -19.81 21.34 -36.18
CA VAL A 203 -19.37 22.20 -37.26
C VAL A 203 -20.68 22.67 -37.87
N PRO A 204 -21.03 23.97 -37.79
CA PRO A 204 -22.19 24.45 -38.51
C PRO A 204 -21.94 24.08 -39.97
N ALA A 205 -22.89 23.36 -40.58
CA ALA A 205 -22.85 23.08 -42.00
C ALA A 205 -22.55 24.40 -42.71
N PHE A 206 -21.48 24.42 -43.50
CA PHE A 206 -21.05 25.56 -44.29
C PHE A 206 -22.25 26.06 -45.11
N VAL A 207 -22.90 27.12 -44.65
CA VAL A 207 -23.72 27.97 -45.52
C VAL A 207 -22.71 28.81 -46.29
N ASN A 208 -22.54 28.42 -47.54
CA ASN A 208 -21.74 29.11 -48.53
C ASN A 208 -22.40 30.46 -48.83
N CYS A 209 -22.10 31.48 -48.02
CA CYS A 209 -22.42 32.87 -48.35
C CYS A 209 -21.21 33.50 -49.03
N SER A 210 -21.24 33.43 -50.35
CA SER A 210 -20.41 34.20 -51.27
C SER A 210 -20.36 35.67 -50.87
N GLY A 211 -19.13 36.17 -50.72
CA GLY A 211 -18.74 37.50 -51.19
C GLY A 211 -19.12 38.68 -50.31
N VAL A 212 -18.20 39.10 -49.44
CA VAL A 212 -17.86 40.53 -49.30
C VAL A 212 -16.35 40.64 -49.07
N LYS A 213 -15.64 41.13 -50.09
CA LYS A 213 -14.29 41.69 -49.95
C LYS A 213 -14.43 43.03 -49.24
N THR A 214 -13.95 43.15 -48.01
CA THR A 214 -13.58 44.47 -47.46
C THR A 214 -12.12 44.45 -47.05
N LYS A 215 -11.40 45.24 -47.83
CA LYS A 215 -10.02 45.66 -47.70
C LYS A 215 -9.78 46.37 -46.36
N GLN A 216 -8.52 46.30 -45.97
CA GLN A 216 -7.71 47.41 -45.43
C GLN A 216 -7.47 47.52 -43.91
N LEU A 217 -6.19 47.27 -43.59
CA LEU A 217 -5.23 48.22 -42.97
C LEU A 217 -5.51 48.61 -41.51
N ILE A 218 -4.55 48.33 -40.63
CA ILE A 218 -3.68 49.37 -40.04
C ILE A 218 -2.62 48.71 -39.12
N ASN A 219 -1.40 49.18 -39.33
CA ASN A 219 -0.19 49.01 -38.52
C ASN A 219 -0.35 49.58 -37.09
N GLY A 220 0.40 49.01 -36.15
CA GLY A 220 0.76 49.63 -34.86
C GLY A 220 1.01 48.53 -33.84
N GLY A 221 2.19 48.31 -33.26
CA GLY A 221 3.24 49.25 -32.92
C GLY A 221 3.18 49.58 -31.42
N GLY A 222 4.04 48.93 -30.63
CA GLY A 222 4.60 49.50 -29.40
C GLY A 222 3.90 49.24 -28.05
N GLY A 223 4.75 49.16 -27.01
CA GLY A 223 4.42 49.31 -25.58
C GLY A 223 4.23 47.99 -24.84
N GLY A 224 4.97 47.62 -23.79
CA GLY A 224 5.63 48.42 -22.77
C GLY A 224 4.85 48.33 -21.45
N GLY A 225 5.53 47.96 -20.36
CA GLY A 225 5.00 47.90 -18.99
C GLY A 225 4.55 46.50 -18.59
N GLY A 226 4.91 45.93 -17.45
CA GLY A 226 5.27 46.52 -16.16
C GLY A 226 4.52 45.69 -15.11
N GLY A 227 5.19 45.19 -14.08
CA GLY A 227 4.53 44.37 -13.07
C GLY A 227 5.52 43.70 -12.13
N GLY A 228 6.14 44.51 -11.27
CA GLY A 228 6.96 44.02 -10.18
C GLY A 228 6.15 43.25 -9.14
N ILE A 229 6.81 42.31 -8.47
CA ILE A 229 6.45 41.90 -7.12
C ILE A 229 7.71 42.00 -6.28
N VAL A 230 7.78 43.13 -5.57
CA VAL A 230 8.57 43.30 -4.35
C VAL A 230 8.03 42.32 -3.32
N ASN A 231 8.89 41.52 -2.70
CA ASN A 231 8.58 40.99 -1.38
C ASN A 231 9.80 41.12 -0.48
N ASN A 232 9.84 42.30 0.14
CA ASN A 232 10.59 42.59 1.35
C ASN A 232 10.05 41.71 2.47
N ASN A 233 10.91 40.99 3.20
CA ASN A 233 10.70 40.66 4.61
C ASN A 233 12.04 40.20 5.20
N ASN A 234 12.91 41.19 5.44
CA ASN A 234 13.99 41.08 6.41
C ASN A 234 13.36 41.29 7.79
N VAL A 235 13.22 40.21 8.55
CA VAL A 235 12.86 40.27 9.97
C VAL A 235 14.06 39.75 10.75
N ASP A 236 14.78 40.71 11.34
CA ASP A 236 15.69 40.53 12.45
C ASP A 236 15.03 39.72 13.58
N PRO A 237 15.83 38.95 14.34
CA PRO A 237 15.61 38.96 15.77
C PRO A 237 16.91 39.23 16.52
N LYS A 238 16.98 40.43 17.11
CA LYS A 238 17.70 40.67 18.36
C LYS A 238 16.91 40.02 19.50
N LYS A 239 17.52 39.05 20.18
CA LYS A 239 17.77 39.04 21.64
C LYS A 239 18.41 37.72 22.05
#